data_AF-A0A5N6G513-F1
#
_entry.id   AF-A0A5N6G513-F1
#
_cell.length_a   1.000
_cell.length_b   1.000
_cell.length_c   1.000
_cell.angle_alpha   90.00
_cell.angle_beta   90.00
_cell.angle_gamma   90.00
#
_symmetry.space_group_name_H-M   'P 1'
#
loop_
_entity.id
_entity.type
_entity.pdbx_description
1 polymer ?
#
loop_
_entity_poly.entity_id
_entity_poly.type
_entity_poly.pdbx_seq_one_letter_code
_entity_poly.pdbx_strand_id
1 'polypeptide(L)'
;MSFTLTLRRSAVSTARVQTSTTFICSQCRHATLLRRPKRPYTFTQLVTLSDGSTFTHRTTSPAPVYRSTRDTRNSLLWNPSSSKLMNVEEDEAGRLAAFRAKFGRSWDANTPTEEELNKKAEQTSEEAAAEARAAEEEDDNLLDLISSFGQEEQASGKKKN
;
A
#
# COMPACT_ATOMS: atom_id res chain seq x y z
N MET A 1 -6.19 36.78 -118.66
CA MET A 1 -4.88 36.10 -118.65
C MET A 1 -4.59 35.67 -117.22
N SER A 2 -4.55 34.37 -116.99
CA SER A 2 -4.60 33.71 -115.69
C SER A 2 -3.27 33.82 -114.93
N PHE A 3 -3.31 34.19 -113.65
CA PHE A 3 -2.18 34.07 -112.74
C PHE A 3 -2.54 33.09 -111.62
N THR A 4 -1.85 31.95 -111.60
CA THR A 4 -1.91 30.94 -110.54
C THR A 4 -1.03 31.35 -109.37
N LEU A 5 -1.61 31.48 -108.18
CA LEU A 5 -0.87 31.63 -106.92
C LEU A 5 -1.12 30.39 -106.05
N THR A 6 -0.03 29.72 -105.72
CA THR A 6 0.03 28.50 -104.91
C THR A 6 -0.16 28.83 -103.44
N LEU A 7 -1.17 28.25 -102.79
CA LEU A 7 -1.32 28.34 -101.33
C LEU A 7 -0.24 27.49 -100.66
N ARG A 8 0.70 28.15 -99.97
CA ARG A 8 1.64 27.51 -99.03
C ARG A 8 0.88 27.09 -97.77
N ARG A 9 0.93 25.79 -97.47
CA ARG A 9 0.43 25.18 -96.24
C ARG A 9 1.39 25.49 -95.09
N SER A 10 0.93 26.23 -94.07
CA SER A 10 1.67 26.41 -92.83
C SER A 10 1.51 25.16 -91.96
N ALA A 11 2.64 24.52 -91.61
CA ALA A 11 2.65 23.45 -90.62
C ALA A 11 2.59 24.08 -89.22
N VAL A 12 1.56 23.73 -88.45
CA VAL A 12 1.47 24.07 -87.03
C VAL A 12 2.51 23.23 -86.29
N SER A 13 3.53 23.90 -85.75
CA SER A 13 4.46 23.29 -84.80
C SER A 13 3.71 23.05 -83.49
N THR A 14 3.56 21.78 -83.10
CA THR A 14 3.05 21.42 -81.78
C THR A 14 4.10 21.79 -80.74
N ALA A 15 3.88 22.90 -80.03
CA ALA A 15 4.67 23.26 -78.87
C ALA A 15 4.52 22.16 -77.81
N ARG A 16 5.60 21.42 -77.55
CA ARG A 16 5.66 20.41 -76.49
C ARG A 16 5.69 21.15 -75.16
N VAL A 17 4.57 21.11 -74.43
CA VAL A 17 4.49 21.63 -73.06
C VAL A 17 5.52 20.86 -72.22
N GLN A 18 6.60 21.53 -71.83
CA GLN A 18 7.54 21.00 -70.85
C GLN A 18 6.83 21.07 -69.50
N THR A 19 6.41 19.92 -68.97
CA THR A 19 5.98 19.81 -67.58
C THR A 19 7.19 20.13 -66.70
N SER A 20 7.20 21.30 -66.08
CA SER A 20 8.20 21.66 -65.09
C SER A 20 8.16 20.61 -63.98
N THR A 21 9.31 20.05 -63.65
CA THR A 21 9.44 19.09 -62.57
C THR A 21 9.30 19.85 -61.25
N THR A 22 8.08 20.00 -60.76
CA THR A 22 7.88 20.41 -59.37
C THR A 22 8.25 19.21 -58.51
N PHE A 23 9.54 19.07 -58.21
CA PHE A 23 9.98 18.31 -57.04
C PHE A 23 9.27 18.94 -55.84
N ILE A 24 8.14 18.33 -55.47
CA ILE A 24 7.55 18.51 -54.15
C ILE A 24 8.56 17.87 -53.20
N CYS A 25 9.57 18.64 -52.81
CA CYS A 25 10.35 18.33 -51.63
C CYS A 25 9.35 18.39 -50.48
N SER A 26 8.76 17.24 -50.14
CA SER A 26 8.01 17.09 -48.90
C SER A 26 8.93 17.56 -47.79
N GLN A 27 8.65 18.72 -47.23
CA GLN A 27 9.48 19.35 -46.22
C GLN A 27 9.77 18.31 -45.13
N CYS A 28 11.01 17.82 -45.03
CA CYS A 28 11.43 16.85 -44.01
C CYS A 28 11.30 17.51 -42.64
N ARG A 29 10.14 17.35 -41.99
CA ARG A 29 9.90 17.86 -40.63
C ARG A 29 10.58 16.94 -39.64
N HIS A 30 11.77 17.33 -39.20
CA HIS A 30 12.54 16.68 -38.12
C HIS A 30 11.92 16.94 -36.73
N ALA A 31 10.68 17.41 -36.66
CA ALA A 31 9.99 17.73 -35.41
C ALA A 31 9.28 16.48 -34.88
N THR A 32 9.93 15.78 -33.94
CA THR A 32 9.33 14.66 -33.22
C THR A 32 8.43 15.19 -32.10
N LEU A 33 7.20 14.68 -32.01
CA LEU A 33 6.28 15.06 -30.94
C LEU A 33 6.78 14.47 -29.61
N LEU A 34 7.30 15.33 -28.74
CA LEU A 34 7.70 14.98 -27.37
C LEU A 34 6.46 14.85 -26.48
N ARG A 35 5.98 13.62 -26.27
CA ARG A 35 4.84 13.35 -25.39
C ARG A 35 5.24 13.54 -23.93
N ARG A 36 4.44 14.32 -23.20
CA ARG A 36 4.56 14.42 -21.74
C ARG A 36 3.96 13.16 -21.08
N PRO A 37 4.58 12.61 -20.02
CA PRO A 37 4.02 11.47 -19.30
C PRO A 37 2.76 11.88 -18.52
N LYS A 38 1.70 11.07 -18.61
CA LYS A 38 0.49 11.25 -17.81
C LYS A 38 0.72 10.61 -16.44
N ARG A 39 0.75 11.42 -15.38
CA ARG A 39 0.94 10.96 -14.01
C ARG A 39 -0.39 10.99 -13.25
N PRO A 40 -0.87 9.86 -12.71
CA PRO A 40 -2.08 9.85 -11.90
C PRO A 40 -1.85 10.60 -10.59
N TYR A 41 -2.95 11.03 -9.97
CA TYR A 41 -2.89 11.60 -8.64
C TYR A 41 -2.34 10.58 -7.64
N THR A 42 -1.51 11.04 -6.71
CA THR A 42 -0.93 10.19 -5.66
C THR A 42 -1.25 10.76 -4.29
N PHE A 43 -1.60 9.87 -3.37
CA PHE A 43 -1.83 10.15 -1.96
C PHE A 43 -0.59 9.78 -1.15
N THR A 44 -0.46 10.38 0.03
CA THR A 44 0.46 9.92 1.07
C THR A 44 -0.25 8.87 1.91
N GLN A 45 0.30 7.66 1.97
CA GLN A 45 -0.24 6.57 2.78
C GLN A 45 0.77 6.17 3.86
N LEU A 46 0.29 6.03 5.09
CA LEU A 46 1.03 5.48 6.21
C LEU A 46 0.83 3.95 6.20
N VAL A 47 1.92 3.21 6.05
CA VAL A 47 1.92 1.75 6.11
C VAL A 47 2.43 1.32 7.46
N THR A 48 1.64 0.52 8.19
CA THR A 48 2.06 -0.14 9.42
C THR A 48 2.41 -1.59 9.10
N LEU A 49 3.66 -1.98 9.36
CA LEU A 49 4.14 -3.34 9.24
C LEU A 49 3.69 -4.20 10.44
N SER A 50 3.87 -5.51 10.34
CA SER A 50 3.47 -6.52 11.32
C SER A 50 4.18 -6.39 12.67
N ASP A 51 5.36 -5.78 12.70
CA ASP A 51 6.11 -5.44 13.91
C ASP A 51 5.70 -4.09 14.52
N GLY A 52 4.71 -3.42 13.92
CA GLY A 52 4.26 -2.08 14.31
C GLY A 52 5.12 -0.94 13.75
N SER A 53 6.20 -1.24 13.03
CA SER A 53 7.01 -0.19 12.39
C SER A 53 6.23 0.48 11.27
N THR A 54 6.39 1.80 11.14
CA THR A 54 5.57 2.60 10.22
C THR A 54 6.40 3.40 9.24
N PHE A 55 5.98 3.46 7.99
CA PHE A 55 6.59 4.34 6.99
C PHE A 55 5.53 4.99 6.10
N THR A 56 5.88 6.15 5.55
CA THR A 56 5.02 6.88 4.61
C THR A 56 5.49 6.65 3.18
N HIS A 57 4.58 6.31 2.26
CA HIS A 57 4.90 6.22 0.83
C HIS A 57 3.84 6.86 -0.06
N ARG A 58 4.21 7.14 -1.32
CA ARG A 58 3.31 7.70 -2.34
C ARG A 58 2.61 6.55 -3.07
N THR A 59 1.29 6.52 -2.99
CA THR A 59 0.44 5.49 -3.62
C THR A 59 -0.67 6.16 -4.42
N THR A 60 -1.34 5.41 -5.31
CA THR A 60 -2.57 5.87 -5.97
C THR A 60 -3.84 5.48 -5.20
N SER A 61 -3.71 4.66 -4.15
CA SER A 61 -4.83 4.30 -3.27
C SER A 61 -5.28 5.49 -2.43
N PRO A 62 -6.60 5.74 -2.29
CA PRO A 62 -7.12 6.82 -1.46
C PRO A 62 -7.06 6.50 0.05
N ALA A 63 -6.73 5.27 0.44
CA ALA A 63 -6.71 4.86 1.84
C ALA A 63 -5.51 5.48 2.58
N PRO A 64 -5.71 6.27 3.66
CA PRO A 64 -4.62 6.99 4.33
C PRO A 64 -3.73 6.07 5.17
N VAL A 65 -4.28 4.97 5.70
CA VAL A 65 -3.57 4.01 6.55
C VAL A 65 -3.74 2.61 5.95
N TYR A 66 -2.63 1.89 5.82
CA TYR A 66 -2.61 0.48 5.40
C TYR A 66 -1.90 -0.35 6.45
N ARG A 67 -2.54 -1.42 6.91
CA ARG A 67 -1.96 -2.36 7.88
C ARG A 67 -1.65 -3.68 7.18
N SER A 68 -0.37 -4.07 7.12
CA SER A 68 0.01 -5.35 6.53
C SER A 68 -0.05 -6.47 7.57
N THR A 69 -0.76 -7.55 7.22
CA THR A 69 -0.81 -8.78 8.02
C THR A 69 0.33 -9.75 7.64
N ARG A 70 0.70 -9.77 6.36
CA ARG A 70 1.83 -10.53 5.80
C ARG A 70 2.82 -9.57 5.14
N ASP A 71 4.04 -9.56 5.64
CA ASP A 71 5.15 -8.74 5.14
C ASP A 71 6.50 -9.40 5.42
N THR A 72 7.59 -8.72 5.05
CA THR A 72 8.95 -9.23 5.22
C THR A 72 9.36 -9.43 6.67
N ARG A 73 8.69 -8.80 7.64
CA ARG A 73 8.99 -8.94 9.08
C ARG A 73 8.36 -10.20 9.68
N ASN A 74 7.23 -10.65 9.16
CA ASN A 74 6.53 -11.88 9.54
C ASN A 74 6.68 -13.01 8.51
N SER A 75 7.86 -13.15 7.91
CA SER A 75 8.09 -14.17 6.87
C SER A 75 9.39 -14.93 7.14
N LEU A 76 9.29 -16.26 7.07
CA LEU A 76 10.39 -17.17 7.39
C LEU A 76 11.61 -16.98 6.48
N LEU A 77 11.34 -16.71 5.20
CA LEU A 77 12.38 -16.52 4.19
C LEU A 77 13.26 -15.29 4.49
N TRP A 78 12.69 -14.21 5.02
CA TRP A 78 13.42 -12.99 5.31
C TRP A 78 14.00 -12.94 6.73
N ASN A 79 13.40 -13.69 7.68
CA ASN A 79 13.83 -13.75 9.08
C ASN A 79 14.10 -15.20 9.56
N PRO A 80 15.07 -15.93 8.97
CA PRO A 80 15.29 -17.34 9.27
C PRO A 80 15.86 -17.62 10.67
N SER A 81 16.49 -16.63 11.31
CA SER A 81 17.01 -16.77 12.67
C SER A 81 15.92 -16.68 13.75
N SER A 82 14.71 -16.27 13.38
CA SER A 82 13.64 -16.06 14.34
C SER A 82 12.97 -17.39 14.74
N SER A 83 13.28 -17.86 15.95
CA SER A 83 12.67 -19.08 16.52
C SER A 83 11.16 -18.98 16.64
N LYS A 84 10.63 -17.76 16.86
CA LYS A 84 9.19 -17.49 16.95
C LYS A 84 8.47 -17.90 15.68
N LEU A 85 9.00 -17.56 14.50
CA LEU A 85 8.32 -17.85 13.24
C LEU A 85 8.56 -19.30 12.79
N MET A 86 9.69 -19.93 13.17
CA MET A 86 9.99 -21.32 12.78
C MET A 86 8.97 -22.34 13.30
N ASN A 87 8.34 -22.03 14.43
CA ASN A 87 7.31 -22.86 15.03
C ASN A 87 5.88 -22.44 14.62
N VAL A 88 5.73 -21.44 13.75
CA VAL A 88 4.41 -21.03 13.25
C VAL A 88 3.98 -21.99 12.16
N GLU A 89 2.92 -22.74 12.44
CA GLU A 89 2.27 -23.60 11.47
C GLU A 89 1.51 -22.75 10.45
N GLU A 90 2.06 -22.60 9.25
CA GLU A 90 1.43 -21.83 8.18
C GLU A 90 0.31 -22.64 7.52
N ASP A 91 -0.87 -22.66 8.11
CA ASP A 91 -2.09 -23.22 7.51
C ASP A 91 -2.82 -22.18 6.64
N GLU A 92 -2.25 -21.86 5.48
CA GLU A 92 -2.85 -20.87 4.55
C GLU A 92 -4.20 -21.32 3.98
N ALA A 93 -4.39 -22.63 3.83
CA ALA A 93 -5.63 -23.21 3.33
C ALA A 93 -6.70 -23.42 4.41
N GLY A 94 -6.38 -23.15 5.69
CA GLY A 94 -7.26 -23.37 6.83
C GLY A 94 -7.66 -24.84 7.03
N ARG A 95 -6.95 -25.80 6.41
CA ARG A 95 -7.32 -27.22 6.45
C ARG A 95 -7.03 -27.83 7.80
N LEU A 96 -5.89 -27.49 8.41
CA LEU A 96 -5.54 -27.93 9.75
C LEU A 96 -6.43 -27.25 10.79
N ALA A 97 -6.74 -25.96 10.62
CA ALA A 97 -7.69 -25.24 11.47
C ALA A 97 -9.09 -25.86 11.40
N ALA A 98 -9.58 -26.17 10.19
CA ALA A 98 -10.87 -26.84 10.00
C ALA A 98 -10.88 -28.27 10.55
N PHE A 99 -9.76 -29.00 10.44
CA PHE A 99 -9.64 -30.33 11.03
C PHE A 99 -9.67 -30.26 12.56
N ARG A 100 -8.90 -29.34 13.17
CA ARG A 100 -8.88 -29.11 14.62
C ARG A 100 -10.25 -28.68 15.15
N ALA A 101 -10.98 -27.86 14.40
CA ALA A 101 -12.33 -27.46 14.76
C ALA A 101 -13.32 -28.64 14.78
N LYS A 102 -13.10 -29.67 13.95
CA LYS A 102 -13.97 -30.85 13.86
C LYS A 102 -13.58 -31.98 14.81
N PHE A 103 -12.29 -32.26 14.93
CA PHE A 103 -11.77 -33.45 15.59
C PHE A 103 -10.93 -33.15 16.84
N GLY A 104 -10.81 -31.87 17.21
CA GLY A 104 -9.97 -31.45 18.33
C GLY A 104 -8.48 -31.49 18.01
N ARG A 105 -7.65 -31.29 19.04
CA ARG A 105 -6.18 -31.21 18.94
C ARG A 105 -5.44 -32.50 19.32
N SER A 106 -6.17 -33.58 19.60
CA SER A 106 -5.58 -34.86 20.03
C SER A 106 -4.75 -35.58 18.96
N TRP A 107 -4.80 -35.11 17.71
CA TRP A 107 -4.11 -35.69 16.55
C TRP A 107 -2.89 -34.88 16.09
N ASP A 108 -2.54 -33.79 16.78
CA ASP A 108 -1.36 -32.99 16.44
C ASP A 108 -0.06 -33.72 16.86
N ALA A 109 0.98 -33.66 16.03
CA ALA A 109 2.23 -34.42 16.26
C ALA A 109 3.05 -33.93 17.48
N ASN A 110 2.81 -32.70 17.93
CA ASN A 110 3.37 -32.11 19.13
C ASN A 110 2.25 -31.86 20.15
N THR A 111 1.70 -32.92 20.76
CA THR A 111 0.80 -32.77 21.91
C THR A 111 1.64 -32.56 23.17
N PRO A 112 1.71 -31.35 23.76
CA PRO A 112 2.02 -31.27 25.17
C PRO A 112 0.89 -31.99 25.92
N THR A 113 1.25 -32.92 26.80
CA THR A 113 0.31 -33.74 27.57
C THR A 113 -0.74 -32.86 28.24
N GLU A 114 -1.96 -33.37 28.46
CA GLU A 114 -3.11 -32.60 29.01
C GLU A 114 -2.76 -31.77 30.26
N GLU A 115 -1.74 -32.18 31.03
CA GLU A 115 -1.18 -31.45 32.18
C GLU A 115 -0.53 -30.09 31.85
N GLU A 116 0.07 -29.91 30.67
CA GLU A 116 0.69 -28.63 30.26
C GLU A 116 -0.34 -27.64 29.71
N LEU A 117 -1.44 -28.15 29.13
CA LEU A 117 -2.56 -27.33 28.69
C LEU A 117 -3.37 -26.80 29.89
N ASN A 118 -3.54 -27.61 30.94
CA ASN A 118 -4.19 -27.18 32.18
C ASN A 118 -3.34 -26.15 32.94
N LYS A 119 -2.01 -26.36 33.03
CA LYS A 119 -1.09 -25.39 33.64
C LYS A 119 -1.03 -24.05 32.89
N LYS A 120 -1.07 -24.07 31.55
CA LYS A 120 -1.13 -22.82 30.75
C LYS A 120 -2.46 -22.12 30.87
N ALA A 121 -3.59 -22.86 30.93
CA ALA A 121 -4.90 -22.27 31.14
C ALA A 121 -5.02 -21.61 32.52
N GLU A 122 -4.52 -22.25 33.57
CA GLU A 122 -4.43 -21.68 34.93
C GLU A 122 -3.53 -20.44 34.96
N GLN A 123 -2.32 -20.49 34.38
CA GLN A 123 -1.42 -19.32 34.30
C GLN A 123 -2.02 -18.13 33.53
N THR A 124 -2.67 -18.37 32.38
CA THR A 124 -3.32 -17.28 31.62
C THR A 124 -4.52 -16.66 32.36
N SER A 125 -5.18 -17.42 33.23
CA SER A 125 -6.29 -16.91 34.03
C SER A 125 -5.82 -16.09 35.24
N GLU A 126 -4.70 -16.49 35.85
CA GLU A 126 -4.07 -15.75 36.95
C GLU A 126 -3.39 -14.46 36.46
N GLU A 127 -2.72 -14.48 35.30
CA GLU A 127 -2.12 -13.29 34.70
C GLU A 127 -3.19 -12.27 34.25
N ALA A 128 -4.30 -12.72 33.65
CA ALA A 128 -5.41 -11.83 33.27
C ALA A 128 -6.13 -11.23 34.49
N ALA A 129 -6.24 -11.97 35.60
CA ALA A 129 -6.80 -11.46 36.85
C ALA A 129 -5.84 -10.49 37.56
N ALA A 130 -4.53 -10.74 37.50
CA ALA A 130 -3.51 -9.85 38.04
C ALA A 130 -3.39 -8.55 37.23
N GLU A 131 -3.49 -8.62 35.91
CA GLU A 131 -3.44 -7.45 35.02
C GLU A 131 -4.72 -6.60 35.14
N ALA A 132 -5.90 -7.22 35.28
CA ALA A 132 -7.14 -6.50 35.58
C ALA A 132 -7.10 -5.79 36.94
N ARG A 133 -6.52 -6.44 37.96
CA ARG A 133 -6.35 -5.85 39.29
C ARG A 133 -5.31 -4.73 39.31
N ALA A 134 -4.21 -4.88 38.56
CA ALA A 134 -3.21 -3.83 38.40
C ALA A 134 -3.77 -2.61 37.64
N ALA A 135 -4.61 -2.84 36.63
CA ALA A 135 -5.31 -1.77 35.91
C ALA A 135 -6.31 -1.02 36.81
N GLU A 136 -7.06 -1.72 37.66
CA GLU A 136 -7.93 -1.09 38.66
C GLU A 136 -7.12 -0.25 39.67
N GLU A 137 -5.98 -0.75 40.14
CA GLU A 137 -5.09 -0.01 41.05
C GLU A 137 -4.45 1.22 40.35
N GLU A 138 -4.12 1.14 39.06
CA GLU A 138 -3.62 2.28 38.29
C GLU A 138 -4.70 3.34 38.04
N ASP A 139 -5.94 2.92 37.74
CA ASP A 139 -7.09 3.81 37.58
C ASP A 139 -7.43 4.53 38.91
N ASP A 140 -7.38 3.82 40.03
CA ASP A 140 -7.58 4.39 41.37
C ASP A 140 -6.49 5.41 41.73
N ASN A 141 -5.22 5.10 41.42
CA ASN A 141 -4.11 6.03 41.61
C ASN A 141 -4.23 7.28 40.71
N LEU A 142 -4.74 7.12 39.48
CA LEU A 142 -4.96 8.24 38.57
C LEU A 142 -6.14 9.11 39.03
N LEU A 143 -7.21 8.51 39.54
CA LEU A 143 -8.36 9.22 40.10
C LEU A 143 -7.99 10.03 41.36
N ASP A 144 -7.12 9.49 42.23
CA ASP A 144 -6.60 10.22 43.40
C ASP A 144 -5.73 11.42 42.98
N LEU A 145 -4.87 11.24 41.98
CA LEU A 145 -4.04 12.31 41.45
C LEU A 145 -4.87 13.45 40.83
N ILE A 146 -5.94 13.12 40.10
CA ILE A 146 -6.87 14.09 39.51
C ILE A 146 -7.67 14.83 40.60
N SER A 147 -8.08 14.14 41.66
CA SER A 147 -8.79 14.75 42.79
C SER A 147 -7.90 15.75 43.56
N SER A 148 -6.61 15.45 43.72
CA SER A 148 -5.67 16.36 44.41
C SER A 148 -5.44 17.68 43.66
N PHE A 149 -5.52 17.68 42.33
CA PHE A 149 -5.19 18.83 41.48
C PHE A 149 -6.17 20.02 41.61
N GLY A 150 -7.31 19.85 42.29
CA GLY A 150 -8.33 20.90 42.47
C GLY A 150 -8.52 21.43 43.88
N GLN A 151 -7.89 20.82 44.90
CA GLN A 151 -8.14 21.19 46.31
C GLN A 151 -7.14 22.22 46.88
N GLU A 152 -5.96 22.39 46.26
CA GLU A 152 -4.97 23.37 46.72
C GLU A 152 -5.40 24.84 46.49
N GLU A 153 -6.27 25.10 45.51
CA GLU A 153 -6.70 26.47 45.18
C GLU A 153 -7.73 27.04 46.17
N GLN A 154 -8.45 26.20 46.94
CA GLN A 154 -9.43 26.68 47.92
C GLN A 154 -8.84 26.97 49.31
N ALA A 155 -7.67 26.41 49.65
CA ALA A 155 -7.03 26.64 50.95
C ALA A 155 -6.28 27.98 51.04
N SER A 156 -5.89 28.58 49.91
CA SER A 156 -5.16 29.85 49.86
C SER A 156 -6.04 31.11 49.81
N GLY A 157 -7.35 30.96 49.58
CA GLY A 157 -8.29 32.08 49.39
C GLY A 157 -8.98 32.64 50.64
N LYS A 158 -8.79 32.04 51.84
CA LYS A 158 -9.57 32.42 53.03
C LYS A 158 -8.72 32.99 54.17
N LYS A 159 -8.08 34.13 53.92
CA LYS A 159 -7.68 35.09 54.97
C LYS A 159 -7.79 36.52 54.46
N LYS A 160 -8.99 37.09 54.58
CA LYS A 160 -9.18 38.53 54.71
C LYS A 160 -10.35 38.80 55.65
N ASN A 161 -10.03 38.98 56.92
CA ASN A 161 -10.51 40.02 57.83
C ASN A 161 -9.60 40.00 59.07
#